data_AF-A0A327J6E9-F1
#
_entry.id   AF-A0A327J6E9-F1
#
_cell.length_a   1.000
_cell.length_b   1.000
_cell.length_c   1.000
_cell.angle_alpha   90.00
_cell.angle_beta   90.00
_cell.angle_gamma   90.00
#
_symmetry.space_group_name_H-M   'P 1'
#
loop_
_entity.id
_entity.type
_entity.pdbx_description
1 polymer ?
#
loop_
_entity_poly.entity_id
_entity_poly.type
_entity_poly.pdbx_seq_one_letter_code
_entity_poly.pdbx_strand_id
1 'polypeptide(L)'
;MVEFQNTIEARRYIGRLIIQVLTDRIIVREAIKRFPHDAKDPSIKSAYHALVHREADEDLRRRDLNYKDAQDSYLEQLAHTLEQGKELPKNIIKNYNQYYRDIQINQTDFMKKLVKRLCKIMNV
;
A
#
# COMPACT_ATOMS: atom_id res chain seq x y z
N MET A 1 -15.45 -9.39 -6.67
CA MET A 1 -15.03 -8.54 -5.54
C MET A 1 -14.66 -9.46 -4.39
N VAL A 2 -13.57 -9.19 -3.66
CA VAL A 2 -13.16 -10.05 -2.54
C VAL A 2 -13.80 -9.50 -1.27
N GLU A 3 -14.79 -10.21 -0.75
CA GLU A 3 -15.41 -9.92 0.54
C GLU A 3 -14.75 -10.79 1.61
N PHE A 4 -14.25 -10.17 2.67
CA PHE A 4 -13.65 -10.89 3.79
C PHE A 4 -14.63 -10.92 4.96
N GLN A 5 -14.90 -12.12 5.50
CA GLN A 5 -15.74 -12.28 6.68
C GLN A 5 -15.04 -11.79 7.97
N ASN A 6 -13.71 -11.69 7.96
CA ASN A 6 -12.92 -11.25 9.12
C ASN A 6 -11.74 -10.34 8.70
N THR A 7 -11.53 -9.28 9.48
CA THR A 7 -10.41 -8.33 9.31
C THR A 7 -9.04 -9.02 9.34
N ILE A 8 -8.90 -10.08 10.15
CA ILE A 8 -7.65 -10.85 10.23
C ILE A 8 -7.35 -11.54 8.90
N GLU A 9 -8.35 -12.15 8.26
CA GLU A 9 -8.18 -12.81 6.97
C GLU A 9 -7.86 -11.80 5.87
N ALA A 10 -8.51 -10.63 5.90
CA ALA A 10 -8.19 -9.54 5.00
C ALA A 10 -6.72 -9.10 5.14
N ARG A 11 -6.22 -8.93 6.37
CA ARG A 11 -4.80 -8.63 6.61
C ARG A 11 -3.89 -9.70 6.04
N ARG A 12 -4.17 -10.98 6.33
CA ARG A 12 -3.36 -12.11 5.83
C ARG A 12 -3.31 -12.15 4.31
N TYR A 13 -4.46 -11.93 3.68
CA TYR A 13 -4.58 -11.87 2.23
C TYR A 13 -3.74 -10.72 1.65
N ILE A 14 -3.85 -9.51 2.22
CA ILE A 14 -3.07 -8.35 1.78
C ILE A 14 -1.57 -8.56 2.00
N GLY A 15 -1.15 -9.17 3.11
CA GLY A 15 0.25 -9.53 3.33
C GLY A 15 0.80 -10.42 2.22
N ARG A 16 0.08 -11.50 1.90
CA ARG A 16 0.42 -12.40 0.79
C ARG A 16 0.42 -11.69 -0.57
N LEU A 17 -0.52 -10.77 -0.76
CA LEU A 17 -0.62 -10.00 -2.00
C LEU A 17 0.62 -9.12 -2.19
N ILE A 18 1.09 -8.43 -1.14
CA ILE A 18 2.33 -7.64 -1.18
C ILE A 18 3.53 -8.54 -1.52
N ILE A 19 3.65 -9.73 -0.91
CA ILE A 19 4.71 -10.70 -1.23
C ILE A 19 4.68 -11.07 -2.71
N GLN A 20 3.50 -11.30 -3.29
CA GLN A 20 3.38 -11.58 -4.73
C GLN A 20 3.85 -10.41 -5.60
N VAL A 21 3.65 -9.16 -5.16
CA VAL A 21 4.18 -7.99 -5.88
C VAL A 21 5.69 -7.83 -5.70
N LEU A 22 6.25 -8.18 -4.54
CA LEU A 22 7.69 -8.10 -4.28
C LEU A 22 8.46 -9.19 -5.02
N THR A 23 7.85 -10.35 -5.22
CA THR A 23 8.40 -11.49 -5.96
C THR A 23 8.05 -11.47 -7.45
N ASP A 24 7.55 -10.34 -7.96
CA ASP A 24 7.13 -10.12 -9.35
C ASP A 24 6.15 -11.18 -9.92
N ARG A 25 5.44 -11.91 -9.05
CA ARG A 25 4.38 -12.85 -9.45
C ARG A 25 3.15 -12.14 -9.99
N ILE A 26 2.87 -10.94 -9.47
CA ILE A 26 1.83 -10.05 -9.96
C ILE A 26 2.35 -8.62 -10.04
N ILE A 27 1.83 -7.84 -10.99
CA ILE A 27 2.11 -6.41 -11.08
C ILE A 27 1.34 -5.62 -10.03
N VAL A 28 1.86 -4.46 -9.62
CA VAL A 28 1.25 -3.61 -8.58
C VAL A 28 -0.18 -3.21 -8.95
N ARG A 29 -0.45 -2.87 -10.22
CA ARG A 29 -1.80 -2.54 -10.71
C ARG A 29 -2.81 -3.66 -10.48
N GLU A 30 -2.38 -4.91 -10.66
CA GLU A 30 -3.24 -6.08 -10.46
C GLU A 30 -3.45 -6.33 -8.96
N ALA A 31 -2.43 -6.12 -8.14
CA ALA A 31 -2.57 -6.14 -6.70
C ALA A 31 -3.60 -5.10 -6.21
N ILE A 32 -3.48 -3.84 -6.64
CA ILE A 32 -4.39 -2.74 -6.28
C ILE A 32 -5.87 -3.08 -6.58
N LYS A 33 -6.16 -3.73 -7.71
CA LYS A 33 -7.53 -4.15 -8.07
C LYS A 33 -8.10 -5.21 -7.12
N ARG A 34 -7.24 -6.02 -6.50
CA ARG A 34 -7.61 -7.10 -5.59
C ARG A 34 -7.79 -6.63 -4.14
N PHE A 35 -7.53 -5.36 -3.84
CA PHE A 35 -7.79 -4.82 -2.50
C PHE A 35 -9.30 -4.69 -2.22
N PRO A 36 -9.73 -4.94 -0.98
CA PRO A 36 -11.11 -4.70 -0.58
C PRO A 36 -11.44 -3.20 -0.58
N HIS A 37 -12.51 -2.81 -1.29
CA HIS A 37 -12.96 -1.41 -1.43
C HIS A 37 -13.54 -0.82 -0.14
N ASP A 38 -14.04 -1.64 0.80
CA ASP A 38 -14.70 -1.14 2.02
C ASP A 38 -13.89 -1.38 3.30
N ALA A 39 -12.58 -1.62 3.17
CA ALA A 39 -11.73 -1.86 4.34
C ALA A 39 -11.66 -0.62 5.25
N LYS A 40 -12.27 -0.73 6.44
CA LYS A 40 -12.17 0.26 7.52
C LYS A 40 -10.86 0.14 8.30
N ASP A 41 -10.14 -0.96 8.14
CA ASP A 41 -8.89 -1.22 8.85
C ASP A 41 -7.77 -0.27 8.42
N PRO A 42 -7.20 0.53 9.35
CA PRO A 42 -6.06 1.40 9.07
C PRO A 42 -4.87 0.66 8.45
N SER A 43 -4.63 -0.60 8.85
CA SER A 43 -3.51 -1.40 8.36
C SER A 43 -3.64 -1.73 6.88
N ILE A 44 -4.85 -2.07 6.45
CA ILE A 44 -5.14 -2.38 5.04
C ILE A 44 -5.04 -1.11 4.20
N LYS A 45 -5.49 0.04 4.72
CA LYS A 45 -5.33 1.34 4.05
C LYS A 45 -3.86 1.71 3.88
N SER A 46 -3.05 1.59 4.94
CA SER A 46 -1.60 1.85 4.86
C SER A 46 -0.91 0.96 3.83
N ALA A 47 -1.24 -0.33 3.81
CA ALA A 47 -0.72 -1.27 2.81
C ALA A 47 -1.09 -0.89 1.36
N TYR A 48 -2.34 -0.47 1.15
CA TYR A 48 -2.81 0.02 -0.14
C TYR A 48 -1.99 1.23 -0.59
N HIS A 49 -1.80 2.21 0.29
CA HIS A 49 -1.00 3.40 -0.04
C HIS A 49 0.44 3.06 -0.38
N ALA A 50 1.08 2.18 0.39
CA ALA A 50 2.46 1.77 0.14
C ALA A 50 2.63 1.16 -1.27
N LEU A 51 1.67 0.36 -1.74
CA LEU A 51 1.67 -0.16 -3.10
C LEU A 51 1.43 0.92 -4.16
N VAL A 52 0.50 1.84 -3.91
CA VAL A 52 0.26 2.97 -4.83
C VAL A 52 1.53 3.84 -4.97
N HIS A 53 2.25 4.09 -3.87
CA HIS A 53 3.53 4.79 -3.91
C HIS A 53 4.56 4.02 -4.72
N ARG A 54 4.69 2.71 -4.53
CA ARG A 54 5.61 1.88 -5.33
C ARG A 54 5.35 1.98 -6.83
N GLU A 55 4.09 2.02 -7.25
CA GLU A 55 3.72 2.23 -8.66
C GLU A 55 4.05 3.65 -9.14
N ALA A 56 3.73 4.67 -8.33
CA ALA A 56 3.95 6.07 -8.70
C ALA A 56 5.44 6.43 -8.76
N ASP A 57 6.26 5.80 -7.92
CA ASP A 57 7.69 6.07 -7.78
C ASP A 57 8.55 5.18 -8.71
N GLU A 58 7.95 4.53 -9.73
CA GLU A 58 8.67 3.59 -10.62
C GLU A 58 9.91 4.23 -11.27
N ASP A 59 9.79 5.46 -11.76
CA ASP A 59 10.91 6.18 -12.37
C ASP A 59 12.00 6.55 -11.36
N LEU A 60 11.63 6.88 -10.11
CA LEU A 60 12.59 7.15 -9.05
C LEU A 60 13.32 5.85 -8.65
N ARG A 61 12.58 4.75 -8.48
CA ARG A 61 13.13 3.43 -8.17
C ARG A 61 14.10 2.91 -9.23
N ARG A 62 13.91 3.29 -10.50
CA ARG A 62 14.83 2.95 -11.60
C ARG A 62 16.14 3.73 -11.52
N ARG A 63 16.11 4.96 -10.98
CA ARG A 63 17.26 5.87 -10.92
C ARG A 63 18.04 5.77 -9.61
N ASP A 64 17.36 5.47 -8.51
CA ASP A 64 17.93 5.36 -7.16
C ASP A 64 17.66 3.95 -6.59
N LEU A 65 18.70 3.12 -6.60
CA LEU A 65 18.65 1.75 -6.08
C LEU A 65 18.50 1.72 -4.56
N ASN A 66 19.08 2.69 -3.83
CA ASN A 66 18.95 2.75 -2.38
C ASN A 66 17.51 3.07 -1.98
N TYR A 67 16.87 3.99 -2.72
CA TYR A 67 15.45 4.28 -2.54
C TYR A 67 14.59 3.05 -2.83
N LYS A 68 14.88 2.34 -3.93
CA LYS A 68 14.22 1.09 -4.29
C LYS A 68 14.30 0.07 -3.14
N ASP A 69 15.51 -0.19 -2.65
CA ASP A 69 15.75 -1.19 -1.60
C ASP A 69 15.08 -0.80 -0.27
N ALA A 70 15.10 0.48 0.09
CA ALA A 70 14.39 0.99 1.25
C ALA A 70 12.87 0.80 1.13
N GLN A 71 12.30 1.07 -0.04
CA GLN A 71 10.87 0.90 -0.28
C GLN A 71 10.45 -0.59 -0.31
N ASP A 72 11.29 -1.46 -0.88
CA ASP A 72 11.06 -2.91 -0.90
C ASP A 72 11.15 -3.53 0.51
N SER A 73 12.17 -3.15 1.30
CA SER A 73 12.29 -3.57 2.70
C SER A 73 11.09 -3.10 3.54
N TYR A 74 10.61 -1.89 3.28
CA TYR A 74 9.41 -1.38 3.96
C TYR A 74 8.16 -2.21 3.63
N LEU A 75 7.93 -2.50 2.35
CA LEU A 75 6.83 -3.35 1.92
C LEU A 75 6.93 -4.78 2.46
N GLU A 76 8.14 -5.32 2.57
CA GLU A 76 8.40 -6.64 3.16
C GLU A 76 8.01 -6.67 4.65
N GLN A 77 8.38 -5.63 5.41
CA GLN A 77 7.97 -5.50 6.82
C GLN A 77 6.44 -5.41 6.97
N LEU A 78 5.78 -4.65 6.10
CA LEU A 78 4.31 -4.58 6.07
C LEU A 78 3.72 -5.96 5.78
N ALA A 79 4.26 -6.65 4.77
CA ALA A 79 3.79 -7.94 4.32
C ALA A 79 3.88 -9.01 5.42
N HIS A 80 5.04 -9.12 6.07
CA HIS A 80 5.25 -10.06 7.17
C HIS A 80 4.33 -9.80 8.36
N THR A 81 4.11 -8.53 8.70
CA THR A 81 3.21 -8.17 9.80
C THR A 81 1.75 -8.54 9.48
N LEU A 82 1.31 -8.21 8.27
CA LEU A 82 -0.05 -8.47 7.81
C LEU A 82 -0.32 -9.96 7.57
N GLU A 83 0.67 -10.71 7.10
CA GLU A 83 0.58 -12.17 6.91
C GLU A 83 0.32 -12.92 8.22
N GLN A 84 0.82 -12.38 9.35
CA GLN A 84 0.51 -12.92 10.67
C GLN A 84 -0.93 -12.60 11.13
N GLY A 85 -1.64 -11.74 10.39
CA GLY A 85 -2.95 -11.21 10.76
C GLY A 85 -2.89 -10.09 11.80
N LYS A 86 -1.68 -9.61 12.11
CA LYS A 86 -1.44 -8.55 13.10
C LYS A 86 -1.76 -7.18 12.50
N GLU A 87 -2.16 -6.27 13.36
CA GLU A 87 -2.26 -4.86 13.00
C GLU A 87 -0.86 -4.29 12.80
N LEU A 88 -0.71 -3.34 11.88
CA LEU A 88 0.55 -2.64 11.72
C LEU A 88 0.87 -1.83 12.99
N PRO A 89 2.15 -1.72 13.37
CA PRO A 89 2.55 -0.90 14.50
C PRO A 89 2.01 0.54 14.40
N LYS A 90 1.53 1.10 15.52
CA LYS A 90 0.90 2.44 15.52
C LYS A 90 1.79 3.55 15.00
N ASN A 91 3.11 3.42 15.13
CA ASN A 91 4.09 4.34 14.54
C ASN A 91 4.04 4.32 13.00
N ILE A 92 3.89 3.13 12.39
CA ILE A 92 3.74 2.97 10.95
C ILE A 92 2.41 3.57 10.47
N ILE A 93 1.32 3.25 11.17
CA ILE A 93 -0.01 3.81 10.87
C ILE A 93 -0.01 5.33 11.05
N LYS A 94 0.63 5.87 12.11
CA LYS A 94 0.68 7.30 12.40
C LYS A 94 1.50 8.07 11.36
N ASN A 95 2.61 7.51 10.89
CA ASN A 95 3.43 8.12 9.85
C ASN A 95 2.64 8.26 8.54
N TYR A 96 1.76 7.29 8.23
CA TYR A 96 0.83 7.38 7.10
C TYR A 96 -0.40 8.27 7.40
N ASN A 97 -0.97 8.21 8.60
CA ASN A 97 -2.15 8.99 8.99
C ASN A 97 -1.91 10.51 9.00
N GLN A 98 -0.66 10.97 9.20
CA GLN A 98 -0.31 12.38 9.09
C GLN A 98 -0.66 12.96 7.69
N TYR A 99 -0.65 12.12 6.66
CA TYR A 99 -0.99 12.51 5.28
C TYR A 99 -2.45 12.20 4.89
N TYR A 100 -3.18 11.39 5.66
CA TYR A 100 -4.38 10.68 5.16
C TYR A 100 -5.54 10.53 6.18
N ARG A 101 -5.83 11.58 6.96
CA ARG A 101 -6.86 11.56 8.05
C ARG A 101 -8.28 11.08 7.67
N ASP A 102 -8.74 11.22 6.43
CA ASP A 102 -10.13 10.89 6.07
C ASP A 102 -10.25 10.39 4.62
N ILE A 103 -9.96 9.11 4.38
CA ILE A 103 -10.14 8.52 3.04
C ILE A 103 -11.05 7.29 3.08
N GLN A 104 -12.14 7.41 2.34
CA GLN A 104 -12.94 6.31 1.79
C GLN A 104 -12.18 5.77 0.56
N ILE A 105 -12.03 4.45 0.43
CA ILE A 105 -11.29 3.82 -0.68
C ILE A 105 -12.16 3.90 -1.96
N ASN A 106 -12.31 5.11 -2.52
CA ASN A 106 -12.90 5.31 -3.85
C ASN A 106 -11.76 5.40 -4.87
N GLN A 107 -11.48 4.26 -5.53
CA GLN A 107 -10.33 4.06 -6.42
C GLN A 107 -10.20 5.08 -7.57
N THR A 108 -11.31 5.61 -8.08
CA THR A 108 -11.33 6.45 -9.30
C THR A 108 -10.89 7.89 -9.07
N ASP A 109 -11.35 8.53 -7.98
CA ASP A 109 -10.96 9.90 -7.65
C ASP A 109 -9.71 9.98 -6.78
N PHE A 110 -9.45 8.95 -5.96
CA PHE A 110 -8.30 8.92 -5.08
C PHE A 110 -7.00 8.83 -5.88
N MET A 111 -6.90 7.91 -6.84
CA MET A 111 -5.70 7.78 -7.67
C MET A 111 -5.41 9.08 -8.45
N LYS A 112 -6.45 9.77 -8.94
CA LYS A 112 -6.30 11.09 -9.57
C LYS A 112 -5.79 12.16 -8.61
N LYS A 113 -6.37 12.28 -7.41
CA LYS A 113 -5.95 13.29 -6.41
C LYS A 113 -4.59 13.00 -5.79
N LEU A 114 -4.26 11.72 -5.61
CA LEU A 114 -3.00 11.26 -5.01
C LEU A 114 -1.85 11.46 -5.99
N VAL A 115 -2.00 11.04 -7.26
CA VAL A 115 -1.05 11.37 -8.33
C VAL A 115 -0.86 12.89 -8.43
N LYS A 116 -1.94 13.68 -8.36
CA LYS A 116 -1.85 15.15 -8.41
C LYS A 116 -1.14 15.78 -7.20
N ARG A 117 -1.20 15.16 -6.02
CA ARG A 117 -0.47 15.60 -4.81
C ARG A 117 1.00 15.15 -4.84
N LEU A 118 1.30 13.95 -5.33
CA LEU A 118 2.66 13.43 -5.43
C LEU A 118 3.47 14.14 -6.52
N CYS A 119 2.86 14.40 -7.68
CA CYS A 119 3.46 15.26 -8.70
C CYS A 119 3.77 16.67 -8.17
N LYS A 120 3.09 17.13 -7.11
CA LYS A 120 3.36 18.42 -6.48
C LYS A 120 4.52 18.39 -5.48
N ILE A 121 4.85 17.23 -4.91
CA ILE A 121 6.01 17.03 -4.02
C ILE A 121 7.29 16.81 -4.83
N MET A 122 7.20 16.27 -6.04
CA MET A 122 8.33 16.09 -6.96
C MET A 122 8.67 17.33 -7.82
N ASN A 123 7.96 18.45 -7.63
CA ASN A 123 8.18 19.69 -8.39
C ASN A 123 8.63 20.85 -7.46
N VAL A 124 9.65 20.56 -6.64
CA VAL A 124 10.53 21.52 -5.93
C VAL A 124 11.96 21.12 -6.21
#